data_AF-A0A6J4JK22-F1
#
_entry.id   AF-A0A6J4JK22-F1
#
_cell.length_a   1.000
_cell.length_b   1.000
_cell.length_c   1.000
_cell.angle_alpha   90.00
_cell.angle_beta   90.00
_cell.angle_gamma   90.00
#
_symmetry.space_group_name_H-M   'P 1'
#
loop_
_entity.id
_entity.type
_entity.pdbx_description
1 polymer ?
#
loop_
_entity_poly.entity_id
_entity_poly.type
_entity_poly.pdbx_seq_one_letter_code
_entity_poly.pdbx_strand_id
1 'polypeptide(L)' 'ERVRLLPAAGPPGAPNIAAGTLRDLAYRGEASVALVATTGGQVLRVVVPGGAKPPAPGGEVALAWDDGANIVLSG' A
#
# COMPACT_ATOMS: atom_id res chain seq x y z
N GLU A 1 5.99 4.58 -8.67
CA GLU A 1 6.17 4.17 -7.26
C GLU A 1 6.38 2.66 -7.17
N ARG A 2 7.02 2.18 -6.09
CA ARG A 2 7.47 0.78 -5.98
C ARG A 2 6.66 -0.09 -5.00
N VAL A 3 5.73 0.51 -4.24
CA VAL A 3 4.76 -0.19 -3.38
C VAL A 3 3.40 -0.12 -4.06
N ARG A 4 2.66 -1.23 -4.06
CA ARG A 4 1.33 -1.37 -4.65
C ARG A 4 0.30 -1.64 -3.54
N LEU A 5 -0.85 -0.99 -3.66
CA LEU A 5 -2.03 -1.27 -2.84
C LEU A 5 -2.84 -2.40 -3.48
N LEU A 6 -3.16 -3.42 -2.71
CA LEU A 6 -3.88 -4.62 -3.14
C LEU A 6 -5.09 -4.87 -2.23
N PRO A 7 -6.09 -5.64 -2.69
CA PRO A 7 -7.15 -6.13 -1.81
C PRO A 7 -6.58 -6.92 -0.63
N ALA A 8 -7.30 -6.95 0.51
CA ALA A 8 -6.83 -7.57 1.76
C ALA A 8 -6.37 -9.04 1.60
N ALA A 9 -7.03 -9.82 0.75
CA ALA A 9 -6.65 -11.20 0.48
C ALA A 9 -5.24 -11.34 -0.15
N GLY A 10 -4.74 -10.26 -0.77
CA GLY A 10 -3.47 -10.25 -1.50
C GLY A 10 -3.43 -11.24 -2.68
N PRO A 11 -2.43 -11.14 -3.55
CA PRO A 11 -2.12 -12.19 -4.51
C PRO A 11 -1.36 -13.31 -3.79
N PRO A 12 -1.71 -14.59 -4.02
CA PRO A 12 -0.96 -15.71 -3.46
C PRO A 12 0.51 -15.65 -3.89
N GLY A 13 1.44 -15.79 -2.93
CA GLY A 13 2.86 -15.98 -3.22
C GLY A 13 3.67 -14.72 -3.57
N ALA A 14 3.18 -13.51 -3.31
CA ALA A 14 4.01 -12.32 -3.43
C ALA A 14 5.19 -12.37 -2.43
N PRO A 15 6.44 -12.15 -2.86
CA PRO A 15 7.62 -12.36 -2.02
C PRO A 15 7.71 -11.36 -0.86
N ASN A 16 7.20 -10.14 -1.06
CA ASN A 16 7.14 -9.12 -0.03
C ASN A 16 5.71 -8.57 0.09
N ILE A 17 5.05 -8.88 1.20
CA ILE A 17 3.68 -8.46 1.50
C ILE A 17 3.57 -7.96 2.94
N ALA A 18 2.76 -6.93 3.16
CA ALA A 18 2.35 -6.48 4.48
C ALA A 18 0.84 -6.23 4.52
N ALA A 19 0.17 -6.72 5.56
CA ALA A 19 -1.22 -6.38 5.82
C ALA A 19 -1.32 -4.98 6.45
N GLY A 20 -2.42 -4.29 6.19
CA GLY A 20 -2.69 -2.99 6.80
C GLY A 20 -4.14 -2.53 6.67
N THR A 21 -4.39 -1.36 7.24
CA THR A 21 -5.68 -0.68 7.19
C THR A 21 -5.51 0.66 6.49
N LEU A 22 -6.39 0.95 5.54
CA LEU A 22 -6.43 2.25 4.89
C LEU A 22 -6.90 3.30 5.90
N ARG A 23 -6.04 4.27 6.22
CA ARG A 23 -6.39 5.37 7.14
C ARG A 23 -7.01 6.56 6.43
N ASP A 24 -6.48 6.89 5.26
CA ASP A 24 -6.92 8.05 4.49
C ASP A 24 -6.66 7.82 3.00
N LEU A 25 -7.45 8.49 2.16
CA LEU A 25 -7.34 8.44 0.72
C LEU A 25 -7.63 9.82 0.14
N ALA A 26 -6.60 10.45 -0.43
CA ALA A 26 -6.72 11.76 -1.04
C ALA A 26 -6.58 11.68 -2.56
N TYR A 27 -7.61 12.08 -3.30
CA TYR A 27 -7.55 12.22 -4.75
C TYR A 27 -6.68 13.43 -5.15
N ARG A 28 -5.80 13.24 -6.14
CA ARG A 28 -4.77 14.19 -6.58
C ARG A 28 -4.66 14.19 -8.12
N GLY A 29 -5.73 14.62 -8.81
CA GLY A 29 -5.76 14.59 -10.27
C GLY A 29 -5.82 13.16 -10.78
N GLU A 30 -4.85 12.68 -11.55
CA GLU A 30 -4.94 11.35 -12.17
C GLU A 30 -4.68 10.16 -11.22
N ALA A 31 -4.35 10.43 -9.95
CA ALA A 31 -4.06 9.39 -8.98
C ALA A 31 -4.60 9.76 -7.59
N SER A 32 -4.66 8.78 -6.70
CA SER A 32 -4.91 9.02 -5.28
C SER A 32 -3.68 8.70 -4.45
N VAL A 33 -3.58 9.28 -3.26
CA VAL A 33 -2.57 8.97 -2.26
C VAL A 33 -3.27 8.31 -1.08
N ALA A 34 -2.93 7.06 -0.81
CA ALA A 34 -3.37 6.29 0.34
C ALA A 34 -2.37 6.40 1.48
N LEU A 35 -2.88 6.56 2.70
CA LEU A 35 -2.12 6.33 3.92
C LEU A 35 -2.55 4.99 4.50
N VAL A 36 -1.60 4.06 4.65
CA VAL A 36 -1.87 2.70 5.13
C VAL A 36 -1.11 2.47 6.42
N ALA A 37 -1.84 2.14 7.49
CA ALA A 37 -1.24 1.68 8.73
C ALA A 37 -0.97 0.18 8.62
N THR A 38 0.29 -0.22 8.73
CA THR A 38 0.69 -1.62 8.73
C THR A 38 0.43 -2.24 10.11
N THR A 39 0.27 -3.56 10.16
CA THR A 39 0.20 -4.30 11.43
C THR A 39 1.47 -4.17 12.28
N GLY A 40 2.60 -3.82 11.66
CA GLY A 40 3.86 -3.51 12.33
C GLY A 40 3.90 -2.11 12.98
N GLY A 41 2.85 -1.30 12.86
CA GLY A 41 2.74 0.03 13.47
C GLY A 41 3.28 1.19 12.63
N GLN A 42 3.79 0.92 11.43
CA GLN A 42 4.23 1.96 10.50
C GLN A 42 3.04 2.55 9.75
N VAL A 43 3.17 3.79 9.29
CA VAL A 43 2.23 4.38 8.32
C VAL A 43 2.98 4.63 7.02
N LEU A 44 2.55 3.95 5.96
CA LEU A 44 3.16 4.05 4.63
C LEU A 44 2.27 4.86 3.71
N ARG A 45 2.89 5.68 2.87
CA ARG A 45 2.23 6.42 1.80
C ARG A 45 2.32 5.63 0.50
N VAL A 46 1.20 5.46 -0.18
CA VAL A 46 1.12 4.68 -1.42
C VAL A 46 0.28 5.45 -2.44
N VAL A 47 0.83 5.69 -3.63
CA VAL A 47 0.09 6.22 -4.78
C VAL A 47 -0.70 5.09 -5.41
N VAL A 48 -1.98 5.39 -5.57
CA VAL A 48 -2.99 4.51 -6.15
C VAL A 48 -3.30 5.05 -7.54
N PRO A 49 -3.07 4.28 -8.62
CA PRO A 49 -3.37 4.71 -9.98
C PRO A 49 -4.84 5.10 -10.16
N GLY A 50 -5.11 6.04 -11.06
CA GLY A 50 -6.47 6.38 -11.48
C GLY A 50 -7.26 5.16 -11.93
N GLY A 51 -8.54 5.12 -11.58
CA GLY A 51 -9.45 4.00 -11.90
C GLY A 51 -9.38 2.81 -10.93
N ALA A 52 -8.38 2.73 -10.05
CA ALA A 52 -8.39 1.76 -8.96
C ALA A 52 -9.49 2.10 -7.95
N LYS A 53 -10.08 1.06 -7.34
CA LYS A 53 -11.18 1.17 -6.36
C LYS A 53 -10.71 0.65 -5.00
N PRO A 54 -9.87 1.38 -4.26
CA PRO A 54 -9.52 1.01 -2.90
C PRO A 54 -10.78 1.00 -2.00
N PRO A 55 -10.75 0.28 -0.87
CA PRO A 55 -11.83 0.36 0.10
C PRO A 55 -11.94 1.76 0.70
N ALA A 56 -13.00 2.02 1.47
CA ALA A 56 -13.09 3.23 2.28
C ALA A 56 -12.05 3.21 3.42
N PRO A 57 -11.68 4.38 3.99
CA PRO A 57 -10.93 4.44 5.24
C PRO A 57 -11.52 3.53 6.33
N GLY A 58 -10.66 2.83 7.06
CA GLY A 58 -11.00 1.72 7.96
C GLY A 58 -11.00 0.34 7.29
N GLY A 59 -10.98 0.28 5.97
CA GLY A 59 -10.93 -0.98 5.21
C GLY A 59 -9.55 -1.65 5.23
N GLU A 60 -9.58 -2.97 5.25
CA GLU A 60 -8.36 -3.79 5.18
C GLU A 60 -7.79 -3.83 3.75
N VAL A 61 -6.47 -3.79 3.67
CA VAL A 61 -5.69 -3.80 2.43
C VAL A 61 -4.41 -4.59 2.62
N ALA A 62 -3.80 -5.00 1.50
CA ALA A 62 -2.45 -5.51 1.48
C ALA A 62 -1.53 -4.53 0.72
N LEU A 63 -0.27 -4.50 1.12
CA LEU A 63 0.82 -3.82 0.43
C LEU A 63 1.76 -4.85 -0.15
N ALA A 64 2.18 -4.67 -1.39
CA ALA A 64 3.22 -5.50 -2.00
C ALA A 64 4.25 -4.66 -2.73
N TRP A 65 5.49 -5.14 -2.76
CA TRP A 65 6.59 -4.52 -3.47
C TRP A 65 7.54 -5.58 -4.02
N ASP A 66 8.30 -5.18 -5.04
CA ASP A 66 9.31 -6.05 -5.63
C ASP A 66 10.57 -6.02 -4.78
N ASP A 67 11.36 -7.10 -4.76
CA ASP A 67 12.54 -7.19 -3.89
C ASP A 67 13.57 -6.08 -4.17
N GLY A 68 13.81 -5.79 -5.46
CA GLY A 68 14.68 -4.68 -5.90
C GLY A 68 14.14 -3.27 -5.59
N ALA A 69 12.96 -3.16 -4.96
CA ALA A 69 12.42 -1.88 -4.55
C ALA A 69 13.06 -1.34 -3.27
N ASN A 70 13.61 -2.22 -2.44
CA ASN A 70 14.17 -1.88 -1.14
C ASN A 70 15.51 -1.14 -1.30
N ILE A 71 15.74 -0.15 -0.44
CA ILE A 71 17.05 0.48 -0.28
C ILE A 71 17.49 0.16 1.14
N VAL A 72 18.60 -0.57 1.27
CA VAL A 72 19.19 -0.88 2.57
C VAL A 72 19.94 0.36 3.05
N LEU A 73 19.57 0.83 4.25
CA LEU A 73 20.27 1.91 4.91
C LEU A 73 21.32 1.31 5.86
N SER A 74 22.58 1.69 5.69
CA SER A 74 23.63 1.41 6.67
C SER A 74 23.55 2.43 7.81
N GLY A 75 23.39 1.96 9.04
CA GLY A 75 23.47 2.78 10.26
C GLY A 75 24.90 3.09 10.68
#